data_AF-F0H0U0-F1
#
_entry.id   AF-F0H0U0-F1
#
_cell.length_a   1.000
_cell.length_b   1.000
_cell.length_c   1.000
_cell.angle_alpha   90.00
_cell.angle_beta   90.00
_cell.angle_gamma   90.00
#
_symmetry.space_group_name_H-M   'P 1'
#
loop_
_entity.id
_entity.type
_entity.pdbx_description
1 polymer ?
#
loop_
_entity_poly.entity_id
_entity_poly.type
_entity_poly.pdbx_seq_one_letter_code
_entity_poly.pdbx_strand_id
1 'polypeptide(L)'
;MEISKILSEELSIKEKSIDEVIKLLDEGSTVAFIARYRKEKTGGLKDTEIRDIESGLTRLRNFQKRKEEILTSLENQEKLDEKLKEQIDQAKTLTELEDIYAPFKKKEKQGLIRQKNLD
;
A
#
# COMPACT_ATOMS: atom_id res chain seq x y z
N MET A 1 0.55 0.31 11.87
CA MET A 1 -0.45 1.25 11.32
C MET A 1 -1.71 0.48 11.06
N GLU A 2 -2.80 0.79 11.77
CA GLU A 2 -4.08 0.10 11.58
C GLU A 2 -4.79 0.69 10.37
N ILE A 3 -4.86 -0.06 9.27
CA ILE A 3 -5.47 0.38 8.00
C ILE A 3 -6.94 0.77 8.22
N SER A 4 -7.68 -0.04 8.97
CA SER A 4 -9.11 0.15 9.22
C SER A 4 -9.41 1.47 9.92
N LYS A 5 -8.57 1.85 10.89
CA LYS A 5 -8.67 3.13 11.59
C LYS A 5 -8.49 4.32 10.65
N ILE A 6 -7.49 4.27 9.77
CA ILE A 6 -7.22 5.35 8.81
C ILE A 6 -8.37 5.48 7.82
N LEU A 7 -8.85 4.37 7.27
CA LEU A 7 -10.00 4.37 6.37
C LEU A 7 -11.28 4.84 7.08
N SER A 8 -11.43 4.53 8.37
CA SER A 8 -12.55 4.99 9.18
C SER A 8 -12.56 6.52 9.28
N GLU A 9 -11.40 7.12 9.56
CA GLU A 9 -11.24 8.58 9.62
C GLU A 9 -11.45 9.23 8.24
N GLU A 10 -10.89 8.67 7.17
CA GLU A 10 -10.99 9.22 5.81
C GLU A 10 -12.40 9.13 5.22
N LEU A 11 -13.08 8.01 5.40
CA LEU A 11 -14.38 7.72 4.77
C LEU A 11 -15.56 8.02 5.70
N SER A 12 -15.31 8.35 6.98
CA SER A 12 -16.34 8.50 8.01
C SER A 12 -17.24 7.25 8.15
N ILE A 13 -16.66 6.06 7.94
CA ILE A 13 -17.33 4.76 8.09
C ILE A 13 -16.82 4.10 9.37
N LYS A 14 -17.69 3.39 10.09
CA LYS A 14 -17.29 2.68 11.32
C LYS A 14 -16.19 1.65 11.03
N GLU A 15 -15.12 1.70 11.82
CA GLU A 15 -13.98 0.77 11.72
C GLU A 15 -14.40 -0.70 11.62
N LYS A 16 -15.35 -1.15 12.47
CA LYS A 16 -15.88 -2.52 12.42
C LYS A 16 -16.46 -2.91 11.05
N SER A 17 -17.15 -1.99 10.38
CA SER A 17 -17.69 -2.24 9.04
C SER A 17 -16.57 -2.36 8.00
N ILE A 18 -15.52 -1.55 8.14
CA ILE A 18 -14.33 -1.61 7.29
C ILE A 18 -13.60 -2.93 7.49
N ASP A 19 -13.42 -3.38 8.74
CA ASP A 19 -12.79 -4.68 9.04
C ASP A 19 -13.52 -5.84 8.36
N GLU A 20 -14.85 -5.87 8.43
CA GLU A 20 -15.65 -6.91 7.78
C GLU A 20 -15.52 -6.85 6.25
N VAL A 21 -15.47 -5.65 5.66
CA VAL A 21 -15.23 -5.48 4.22
C VAL A 21 -13.83 -5.97 3.84
N ILE A 22 -12.78 -5.55 4.57
CA ILE A 22 -11.40 -5.96 4.33
C ILE A 22 -11.29 -7.49 4.39
N LYS A 23 -11.85 -8.11 5.43
CA LYS A 23 -11.85 -9.57 5.57
C LYS A 23 -12.50 -10.26 4.38
N LEU A 24 -13.66 -9.77 3.92
CA LEU A 24 -14.36 -10.36 2.78
C LEU A 24 -13.56 -10.20 1.47
N LEU A 25 -12.92 -9.05 1.27
CA LEU A 25 -12.05 -8.81 0.11
C LEU A 25 -10.81 -9.73 0.14
N ASP A 26 -10.23 -9.95 1.32
CA ASP A 26 -9.10 -10.87 1.52
C ASP A 26 -9.47 -12.33 1.29
N GLU A 27 -10.71 -12.70 1.60
CA GLU A 27 -11.30 -14.00 1.26
C GLU A 27 -11.64 -14.13 -0.25
N GLY A 28 -11.38 -13.10 -1.05
CA GLY A 28 -11.61 -13.09 -2.50
C GLY A 28 -13.03 -12.71 -2.93
N SER A 29 -13.84 -12.16 -2.02
CA SER A 29 -15.16 -11.63 -2.39
C SER A 29 -15.02 -10.37 -3.24
N THR A 30 -15.92 -10.19 -4.21
CA THR A 30 -15.96 -8.96 -5.03
C THR A 30 -16.85 -7.90 -4.39
N VAL A 31 -16.60 -6.63 -4.69
CA VAL A 31 -17.43 -5.49 -4.25
C VAL A 31 -18.93 -5.73 -4.49
N ALA A 32 -19.30 -6.14 -5.71
CA ALA A 32 -20.69 -6.40 -6.08
C ALA A 32 -21.30 -7.56 -5.27
N PHE A 33 -20.52 -8.60 -4.97
CA PHE A 33 -20.97 -9.70 -4.13
C PHE A 33 -21.20 -9.25 -2.67
N ILE A 34 -20.27 -8.48 -2.10
CA ILE A 34 -20.37 -7.96 -0.75
C ILE A 34 -21.61 -7.05 -0.62
N ALA A 35 -21.77 -6.10 -1.55
CA ALA A 35 -22.88 -5.15 -1.56
C ALA A 35 -24.27 -5.82 -1.70
N ARG A 36 -24.34 -6.97 -2.38
CA ARG A 36 -25.60 -7.71 -2.59
C ARG A 36 -25.90 -8.71 -1.49
N TYR A 37 -24.90 -9.45 -1.01
CA TYR A 37 -25.10 -10.66 -0.19
C TYR A 37 -24.48 -10.59 1.21
N ARG A 38 -23.77 -9.50 1.55
CA ARG A 38 -23.10 -9.31 2.85
C ARG A 38 -23.47 -7.99 3.53
N LYS A 39 -24.65 -7.43 3.20
CA LYS A 39 -25.15 -6.19 3.80
C LYS A 39 -25.19 -6.22 5.32
N GLU A 40 -25.73 -7.29 5.91
CA GLU A 40 -25.85 -7.36 7.38
C GLU A 40 -24.49 -7.38 8.08
N LYS A 41 -23.52 -8.11 7.52
CA LYS A 41 -22.16 -8.18 8.06
C LYS A 41 -21.41 -6.85 7.96
N THR A 42 -21.62 -6.11 6.88
CA THR A 42 -20.95 -4.83 6.62
C THR A 42 -21.66 -3.63 7.25
N GLY A 43 -22.82 -3.82 7.88
CA GLY A 43 -23.62 -2.72 8.43
C GLY A 43 -24.42 -1.94 7.38
N GLY A 44 -24.69 -2.55 6.23
CA GLY A 44 -25.55 -2.01 5.18
C GLY A 44 -24.85 -1.13 4.16
N LEU A 45 -23.52 -1.21 4.06
CA LEU A 45 -22.73 -0.41 3.11
C LEU A 45 -23.18 -0.63 1.66
N LYS A 46 -23.14 0.46 0.88
CA LYS A 46 -23.45 0.48 -0.55
C LYS A 46 -22.22 0.11 -1.38
N ASP A 47 -22.45 -0.26 -2.65
CA ASP A 47 -21.38 -0.60 -3.60
C ASP A 47 -20.30 0.49 -3.70
N THR A 48 -20.71 1.77 -3.70
CA THR A 48 -19.79 2.90 -3.75
C THR A 48 -18.89 2.96 -2.52
N GLU A 49 -19.45 2.81 -1.32
CA GLU A 49 -18.69 2.83 -0.06
C GLU A 49 -17.71 1.65 0.02
N ILE A 50 -18.13 0.46 -0.42
CA ILE A 50 -17.26 -0.73 -0.45
C ILE A 50 -16.13 -0.55 -1.46
N ARG A 51 -16.39 0.10 -2.61
CA ARG A 51 -15.36 0.42 -3.62
C ARG A 51 -14.36 1.46 -3.11
N ASP A 52 -14.83 2.45 -2.35
CA ASP A 52 -13.95 3.44 -1.71
C ASP A 52 -13.04 2.76 -0.68
N ILE A 53 -13.57 1.83 0.11
CA ILE A 53 -12.79 0.99 1.03
C ILE A 53 -11.76 0.15 0.27
N GLU A 54 -12.16 -0.56 -0.80
CA GLU A 54 -11.24 -1.39 -1.60
C GLU A 54 -10.09 -0.57 -2.20
N SER A 55 -10.40 0.62 -2.73
CA SER A 55 -9.42 1.53 -3.31
C SER A 55 -8.46 2.06 -2.25
N GLY A 56 -8.98 2.49 -1.10
CA GLY A 56 -8.19 2.94 0.04
C GLY A 56 -7.32 1.84 0.64
N LEU A 57 -7.87 0.64 0.82
CA LEU A 57 -7.16 -0.56 1.28
C LEU A 57 -5.97 -0.86 0.37
N THR A 58 -6.21 -0.90 -0.94
CA THR A 58 -5.16 -1.14 -1.94
C THR A 58 -4.06 -0.10 -1.85
N ARG A 59 -4.43 1.19 -1.79
CA ARG A 59 -3.47 2.30 -1.66
C ARG A 59 -2.61 2.16 -0.40
N LEU A 60 -3.23 1.90 0.76
CA LEU A 60 -2.54 1.81 2.05
C LEU A 60 -1.65 0.56 2.14
N ARG A 61 -2.09 -0.58 1.60
CA ARG A 61 -1.25 -1.80 1.49
C ARG A 61 -0.06 -1.58 0.58
N ASN A 62 -0.25 -0.93 -0.56
CA ASN A 62 0.87 -0.60 -1.46
C ASN A 62 1.88 0.32 -0.77
N PHE A 63 1.40 1.32 -0.02
CA PHE A 63 2.27 2.18 0.78
C PHE A 63 3.06 1.39 1.84
N GLN A 64 2.40 0.54 2.62
CA GLN A 64 3.05 -0.28 3.65
C GLN A 64 4.08 -1.25 3.05
N LYS A 65 3.69 -1.96 1.99
CA LYS A 65 4.59 -2.86 1.27
C LYS A 65 5.82 -2.12 0.76
N ARG A 66 5.62 -0.94 0.15
CA ARG A 66 6.74 -0.16 -0.38
C ARG A 66 7.67 0.35 0.72
N LYS A 67 7.10 0.80 1.84
CA LYS A 67 7.84 1.18 3.04
C LYS A 67 8.73 0.04 3.54
N GLU A 68 8.17 -1.17 3.66
CA GLU A 68 8.92 -2.36 4.07
C GLU A 68 10.04 -2.70 3.08
N GLU A 69 9.76 -2.70 1.78
CA GLU A 69 10.78 -2.93 0.74
C GLU A 69 11.96 -1.96 0.86
N ILE A 70 11.68 -0.67 1.11
CA ILE A 70 12.71 0.36 1.28
C ILE A 70 13.53 0.09 2.55
N LEU A 71 12.87 -0.19 3.69
CA LEU A 71 13.56 -0.49 4.95
C LEU A 71 14.47 -1.71 4.80
N THR A 72 13.95 -2.81 4.24
CA THR A 72 14.74 -4.02 3.97
C THR A 72 15.88 -3.76 3.01
N SER A 73 15.68 -2.94 1.96
CA SER A 73 16.74 -2.56 1.03
C SER A 73 17.86 -1.78 1.73
N LEU A 74 17.51 -0.83 2.60
CA LEU A 74 18.47 -0.02 3.33
C LEU A 74 19.24 -0.82 4.39
N GLU A 75 18.55 -1.74 5.07
CA GLU A 75 19.15 -2.67 6.02
C GLU A 75 20.16 -3.59 5.32
N ASN A 76 19.77 -4.19 4.18
CA ASN A 76 20.66 -5.02 3.37
C ASN A 76 21.86 -4.26 2.78
N GLN A 77 21.78 -2.93 2.68
CA GLN A 77 22.87 -2.07 2.24
C GLN A 77 23.72 -1.54 3.41
N GLU A 78 23.37 -1.88 4.65
CA GLU A 78 23.95 -1.33 5.88
C GLU A 78 23.90 0.22 5.91
N LYS A 79 22.82 0.78 5.34
CA LYS A 79 22.56 2.23 5.25
C LYS A 79 21.40 2.70 6.13
N LEU A 80 20.68 1.79 6.76
CA LEU A 80 19.59 2.15 7.66
C LEU A 80 20.15 2.68 8.98
N ASP A 81 19.96 3.98 9.24
CA ASP A 81 20.20 4.60 10.54
C ASP A 81 18.88 5.05 11.20
N GLU A 82 18.95 5.48 12.47
CA GLU A 82 17.76 5.88 13.24
C GLU A 82 17.02 7.07 12.59
N LYS A 83 17.77 8.03 12.03
CA LYS A 83 17.20 9.21 11.40
C LYS A 83 16.44 8.85 10.12
N LEU A 84 17.01 7.98 9.30
CA LEU A 84 16.41 7.51 8.05
C LEU A 84 15.18 6.66 8.35
N LYS A 85 15.26 5.79 9.36
CA LYS A 85 14.11 5.02 9.84
C LYS A 85 12.98 5.94 10.29
N GLU A 86 13.27 6.98 11.07
CA GLU A 86 12.28 7.96 11.51
C GLU A 86 11.65 8.72 10.33
N GLN A 87 12.44 9.15 9.35
CA GLN A 87 11.93 9.79 8.14
C GLN A 87 10.98 8.87 7.35
N ILE A 88 11.34 7.59 7.20
CA ILE A 88 10.50 6.58 6.55
C ILE A 88 9.24 6.31 7.37
N ASP A 89 9.33 6.33 8.70
CA ASP A 89 8.19 6.14 9.59
C ASP A 89 7.20 7.28 9.57
N GLN A 90 7.68 8.52 9.38
CA GLN A 90 6.86 9.73 9.29
C GLN A 90 6.30 10.01 7.89
N ALA A 91 6.79 9.33 6.85
CA ALA A 91 6.28 9.48 5.50
C ALA A 91 4.78 9.14 5.44
N LYS A 92 4.03 9.92 4.66
CA LYS A 92 2.57 9.80 4.49
C LYS A 92 2.18 9.42 3.07
N THR A 93 3.09 9.60 2.11
CA THR A 93 2.83 9.35 0.70
C THR A 93 3.91 8.47 0.07
N LEU A 94 3.53 7.75 -1.00
CA LEU A 94 4.51 6.99 -1.80
C LEU A 94 5.60 7.90 -2.35
N THR A 95 5.27 9.12 -2.74
CA THR A 95 6.25 10.10 -3.24
C THR A 95 7.31 10.41 -2.20
N GLU A 96 6.91 10.71 -0.96
CA GLU A 96 7.86 10.98 0.13
C GLU A 96 8.78 9.78 0.40
N LEU A 97 8.24 8.55 0.37
CA LEU A 97 9.06 7.34 0.47
C LEU A 97 10.08 7.24 -0.67
N GLU A 98 9.67 7.52 -1.90
CA GLU A 98 10.57 7.48 -3.05
C GLU A 98 11.65 8.57 -3.00
N ASP A 99 11.31 9.76 -2.51
CA ASP A 99 12.25 10.87 -2.35
C ASP A 99 13.31 10.56 -1.28
N ILE A 100 12.88 10.00 -0.14
CA ILE A 100 13.80 9.53 0.91
C ILE A 100 14.72 8.42 0.37
N TYR A 101 14.18 7.50 -0.42
CA TYR A 101 14.92 6.34 -0.93
C TYR A 101 15.78 6.67 -2.17
N ALA A 102 15.51 7.76 -2.89
CA ALA A 102 16.18 8.11 -4.15
C ALA A 102 17.72 8.06 -4.11
N PRO A 103 18.41 8.55 -3.04
CA PRO A 103 19.87 8.48 -2.96
C PRO A 103 20.45 7.06 -2.86
N PHE A 104 19.63 6.09 -2.44
CA PHE A 104 20.03 4.71 -2.16
C PHE A 104 19.60 3.72 -3.23
N LYS A 105 18.85 4.19 -4.24
CA LYS A 105 18.52 3.38 -5.41
C LYS A 105 19.82 3.03 -6.13
N LYS A 106 20.12 1.73 -6.23
CA LYS A 106 21.20 1.25 -7.09
C LYS A 106 20.96 1.81 -8.50
N LYS A 107 21.95 2.50 -9.06
CA LYS A 107 21.92 2.85 -10.48
C LYS A 107 21.83 1.54 -11.26
N GLU A 108 20.69 1.28 -11.89
CA GLU A 108 20.62 0.23 -12.89
C GLU A 108 21.72 0.52 -13.91
N LYS A 109 22.72 -0.36 -13.99
CA LYS A 109 23.64 -0.34 -15.12
C LYS A 109 22.75 -0.60 -16.33
N GLN A 110 22.38 0.43 -17.08
CA GLN A 110 21.83 0.27 -18.42
C GLN A 110 22.86 -0.58 -19.17
N GLY A 111 22.52 -1.85 -19.38
CA GLY A 111 23.32 -2.76 -20.15
C GLY A 111 23.45 -2.15 -21.54
N LEU A 112 24.65 -1.65 -21.84
CA LEU A 112 25.03 -1.21 -23.16
C LEU A 112 24.86 -2.42 -24.09
N ILE A 113 23.72 -2.53 -24.79
CA ILE A 113 23.59 -3.47 -25.90
C ILE A 113 24.47 -2.90 -27.00
N ARG A 114 25.74 -3.30 -26.97
CA ARG A 114 26.69 -3.07 -28.04
C ARG A 114 26.26 -4.00 -29.18
N GLN A 115 25.41 -3.50 -30.06
CA GLN A 115 25.07 -4.16 -31.31
C GLN A 115 26.38 -4.30 -32.10
N LYS A 116 27.01 -5.48 -31.99
CA LYS A 116 28.15 -5.84 -32.81
C LYS A 116 27.57 -6.23 -34.16
N ASN A 117 27.79 -5.36 -35.14
CA ASN A 117 27.40 -5.54 -36.53
C ASN A 117 27.89 -6.88 -37.08
N LEU A 118 27.05 -7.40 -37.99
CA LEU A 118 27.26 -8.54 -38.88
C LEU A 118 28.68 -8.62 -39.45
N ASP A 119 29.20 -9.85 -39.49
CA ASP A 119 29.94 -10.38 -40.64
C ASP A 119 29.16 -11.59 -41.17
#